data_AF-A0A2G8JAR8-F1
#
_entry.id   AF-A0A2G8JAR8-F1
#
_cell.length_a   1.000
_cell.length_b   1.000
_cell.length_c   1.000
_cell.angle_alpha   90.00
_cell.angle_beta   90.00
_cell.angle_gamma   90.00
#
_symmetry.space_group_name_H-M   'P 1'
#
loop_
_entity.id
_entity.type
_entity.pdbx_description
1 polymer ?
#
loop_
_entity_poly.entity_id
_entity_poly.type
_entity_poly.pdbx_seq_one_letter_code
_entity_poly.pdbx_strand_id
1 'polypeptide(L)'
;MAYPEFAHLGVTPVFTNMLLQGLVDKPVFSFYLSRYENGSTEGGELLLGGSDPRYYKGNFTYVDVSKKGFWQFTLDGVHVEGGNSHFCSGGCVAVMDTGTSYLTGPSEDITKLNKQLGAHQELGQ
;
A
#
# COMPACT_ATOMS: atom_id res chain seq x y z
N MET A 1 -9.21 2.39 7.00
CA MET A 1 -9.66 1.07 6.51
C MET A 1 -8.83 -0.08 7.09
N ALA A 2 -8.38 0.02 8.34
CA ALA A 2 -7.48 -0.96 8.96
C ALA A 2 -8.25 -1.92 9.89
N TYR A 3 -7.53 -2.78 10.60
CA TYR A 3 -8.11 -3.74 11.53
C TYR A 3 -8.57 -3.08 12.85
N PRO A 4 -9.54 -3.67 13.58
CA PRO A 4 -10.01 -3.16 14.87
C PRO A 4 -8.92 -3.01 15.94
N GLU A 5 -7.88 -3.85 15.90
CA GLU A 5 -6.77 -3.88 16.88
C GLU A 5 -6.00 -2.55 16.97
N PHE A 6 -6.08 -1.70 15.93
CA PHE A 6 -5.45 -0.38 15.90
C PHE A 6 -6.46 0.78 15.97
N ALA A 7 -7.74 0.49 16.20
CA ALA A 7 -8.72 1.55 16.37
C ALA A 7 -8.47 2.30 17.68
N HIS A 8 -8.29 3.61 17.59
CA HIS A 8 -8.23 4.48 18.77
C HIS A 8 -9.54 4.32 19.57
N LEU A 9 -9.45 4.04 20.88
CA LEU A 9 -10.57 3.70 21.77
C LEU A 9 -11.29 2.36 21.48
N GLY A 10 -10.71 1.48 20.66
CA GLY A 10 -11.26 0.14 20.40
C GLY A 10 -12.60 0.16 19.66
N VAL A 11 -12.92 1.25 18.95
CA VAL A 11 -14.16 1.39 18.18
C VAL A 11 -14.18 0.45 16.98
N THR A 12 -15.35 -0.13 16.67
CA THR A 12 -15.53 -0.97 15.48
C THR A 12 -15.29 -0.14 14.21
N PRO A 13 -14.34 -0.52 13.33
CA PRO A 13 -14.10 0.19 12.08
C PRO A 13 -15.33 0.21 11.16
N VAL A 14 -15.44 1.23 10.31
CA VAL A 14 -16.59 1.41 9.39
C VAL A 14 -16.82 0.18 8.52
N PHE A 15 -15.77 -0.33 7.85
CA PHE A 15 -15.91 -1.50 6.99
C PHE A 15 -16.32 -2.76 7.78
N THR A 16 -15.83 -2.92 9.01
CA THR A 16 -16.28 -4.01 9.89
C THR A 16 -17.76 -3.89 10.21
N ASN A 17 -18.27 -2.69 10.49
CA ASN A 17 -19.72 -2.49 10.68
C ASN A 17 -20.53 -2.84 9.42
N MET A 18 -20.05 -2.45 8.23
CA MET A 18 -20.73 -2.78 6.97
C MET A 18 -20.83 -4.29 6.75
N LEU A 19 -19.77 -5.04 7.09
CA LEU A 19 -19.78 -6.50 7.05
C LEU A 19 -20.79 -7.10 8.03
N LEU A 20 -20.79 -6.62 9.27
CA LEU A 20 -21.71 -7.10 10.32
C LEU A 20 -23.17 -6.82 9.98
N GLN A 21 -23.43 -5.73 9.25
CA GLN A 21 -24.78 -5.34 8.80
C GLN A 21 -25.17 -5.96 7.45
N GLY A 22 -24.29 -6.73 6.80
CA GLY A 22 -24.57 -7.34 5.50
C GLY A 22 -24.72 -6.34 4.35
N LEU A 23 -24.06 -5.18 4.44
CA LEU A 23 -24.16 -4.08 3.46
C LEU A 23 -23.20 -4.22 2.27
N VAL A 24 -22.36 -5.25 2.26
CA VAL A 24 -21.37 -5.51 1.20
C VAL A 24 -21.41 -6.97 0.77
N ASP A 25 -21.36 -7.20 -0.54
CA ASP A 25 -21.49 -8.54 -1.12
C ASP A 25 -20.31 -9.47 -0.77
N LYS A 26 -19.11 -8.90 -0.68
CA LYS A 26 -17.87 -9.63 -0.37
C LYS A 26 -17.06 -8.90 0.70
N PRO A 27 -16.30 -9.63 1.53
CA PRO A 27 -15.47 -9.04 2.59
C PRO A 27 -14.16 -8.43 2.07
N VAL A 28 -14.22 -7.64 0.98
CA VAL A 28 -13.08 -7.01 0.33
C VAL A 28 -13.40 -5.57 -0.04
N PHE A 29 -12.38 -4.74 -0.16
CA PHE A 29 -12.46 -3.41 -0.77
C PHE A 29 -11.22 -3.20 -1.66
N SER A 30 -11.33 -2.32 -2.65
CA SER A 30 -10.25 -2.03 -3.58
C SER A 30 -10.12 -0.54 -3.83
N PHE A 31 -8.89 -0.11 -4.12
CA PHE A 31 -8.60 1.25 -4.53
C PHE A 31 -8.07 1.27 -5.96
N TYR A 32 -8.59 2.20 -6.75
CA TYR A 32 -7.94 2.70 -7.96
C TYR A 32 -7.54 4.15 -7.71
N LEU A 33 -6.26 4.46 -7.92
CA LEU A 33 -5.75 5.82 -7.82
C LEU A 33 -5.33 6.26 -9.23
N SER A 34 -6.02 7.27 -9.75
CA SER A 34 -5.74 7.79 -11.08
C SER A 34 -4.39 8.47 -11.11
N ARG A 35 -3.62 8.24 -12.18
CA ARG A 35 -2.40 9.01 -12.42
C ARG A 35 -2.77 10.30 -13.13
N TYR A 36 -2.08 11.38 -12.80
CA TYR A 36 -2.17 12.62 -13.57
C TYR A 36 -1.43 12.45 -14.89
N GLU A 37 -1.95 11.57 -15.75
CA GLU A 37 -1.50 11.37 -17.11
C GLU A 37 -2.72 11.62 -18.00
N ASN A 38 -2.58 12.54 -18.95
CA ASN A 38 -3.58 12.87 -19.99
C ASN A 38 -4.76 13.78 -19.59
N GLY A 39 -4.66 14.56 -18.51
CA GLY A 39 -5.67 15.57 -18.17
C GLY A 39 -7.04 15.00 -17.75
N SER A 40 -7.05 13.75 -17.28
CA SER A 40 -8.24 13.16 -16.64
C SER A 40 -8.63 13.96 -15.40
N THR A 41 -9.92 14.23 -15.24
CA THR A 41 -10.50 14.89 -14.06
C THR A 41 -10.87 13.91 -12.95
N GLU A 42 -10.83 12.60 -13.22
CA GLU A 42 -11.13 11.57 -12.23
C GLU A 42 -9.91 11.30 -11.35
N GLY A 43 -10.05 11.47 -10.03
CA GLY A 43 -8.96 11.27 -9.06
C GLY A 43 -8.72 9.81 -8.65
N GLY A 44 -9.76 8.98 -8.68
CA GLY A 44 -9.69 7.58 -8.26
C GLY A 44 -11.04 7.02 -7.82
N GLU A 45 -11.05 5.77 -7.37
CA GLU A 45 -12.23 5.04 -6.90
C GLU A 45 -11.88 4.21 -5.66
N LEU A 46 -12.78 4.20 -4.68
CA LEU A 46 -12.83 3.20 -3.61
C LEU A 46 -14.09 2.36 -3.83
N LEU A 47 -13.92 1.07 -4.09
CA LEU A 47 -15.01 0.12 -4.21
C LEU A 47 -15.09 -0.76 -2.96
N LEU A 48 -16.28 -0.85 -2.36
CA LEU A 48 -16.56 -1.69 -1.21
C LEU A 48 -17.36 -2.91 -1.66
N GLY A 49 -16.87 -4.11 -1.39
CA GLY A 49 -17.53 -5.37 -1.78
C GLY A 49 -17.03 -6.00 -3.08
N GLY A 50 -15.96 -5.48 -3.70
CA GLY A 50 -15.44 -6.04 -4.94
C GLY A 50 -14.20 -5.33 -5.48
N SER A 51 -13.97 -5.52 -6.78
CA SER A 51 -12.96 -4.82 -7.59
C SER A 51 -13.55 -4.47 -8.95
N ASP A 52 -13.26 -3.28 -9.47
CA ASP A 52 -13.76 -2.87 -10.79
C ASP A 52 -12.80 -3.32 -11.92
N PRO A 53 -13.24 -4.20 -12.84
CA PRO A 53 -12.41 -4.72 -13.93
C PRO A 53 -12.01 -3.67 -14.97
N ARG A 54 -12.60 -2.47 -14.95
CA ARG A 54 -12.19 -1.35 -15.83
C ARG A 54 -10.79 -0.84 -15.49
N TYR A 55 -10.37 -0.99 -14.23
CA TYR A 55 -9.16 -0.35 -13.69
C TYR A 55 -7.94 -1.28 -13.52
N TYR A 56 -8.02 -2.54 -13.95
CA TYR A 56 -6.87 -3.45 -13.92
C TYR A 56 -6.85 -4.42 -15.12
N LYS A 57 -5.68 -5.03 -15.36
CA LYS A 57 -5.49 -6.07 -16.38
C LYS A 57 -4.84 -7.29 -15.74
N GLY A 58 -5.19 -8.48 -16.24
CA GLY A 58 -4.67 -9.74 -15.71
C GLY A 58 -5.28 -10.11 -14.36
N ASN A 59 -4.55 -10.93 -13.60
CA ASN A 59 -5.00 -11.48 -12.32
C ASN A 59 -4.31 -10.78 -11.15
N PHE A 60 -5.01 -10.73 -10.01
CA PHE A 60 -4.40 -10.29 -8.75
C PHE A 60 -3.35 -11.27 -8.26
N THR A 61 -2.26 -10.73 -7.71
CA THR A 61 -1.32 -11.47 -6.87
C THR A 61 -1.71 -11.24 -5.43
N TYR A 62 -2.00 -12.32 -4.69
CA TYR A 62 -2.37 -12.25 -3.29
C TYR A 62 -1.18 -12.67 -2.42
N VAL A 63 -1.03 -11.98 -1.29
CA VAL A 63 -0.07 -12.30 -0.24
C VAL A 63 -0.80 -12.28 1.10
N ASP A 64 -0.38 -13.15 2.01
CA ASP A 64 -0.99 -13.23 3.33
C ASP A 64 -0.63 -12.03 4.20
N VAL A 65 -1.58 -11.64 5.05
CA VAL A 65 -1.35 -10.62 6.07
C VAL A 65 -0.45 -11.20 7.16
N SER A 66 0.76 -10.65 7.29
CA SER A 66 1.78 -11.19 8.22
C SER A 66 1.52 -10.81 9.67
N LYS A 67 0.86 -9.67 9.92
CA LYS A 67 0.42 -9.23 11.25
C LYS A 67 -0.84 -8.39 11.15
N LYS A 68 -1.91 -8.84 11.81
CA LYS A 68 -3.17 -8.08 11.90
C LYS A 68 -2.97 -6.78 12.65
N GLY A 69 -3.64 -5.75 12.17
CA GLY A 69 -3.52 -4.39 12.66
C GLY A 69 -3.45 -3.40 11.51
N PHE A 70 -2.33 -3.45 10.81
CA PHE A 70 -2.16 -2.81 9.50
C PHE A 70 -2.41 -3.82 8.38
N TRP A 71 -2.54 -3.34 7.14
CA TRP A 71 -2.42 -4.18 5.94
C TRP A 71 -0.96 -4.51 5.68
N GLN A 72 -0.37 -5.27 6.61
CA GLN A 72 1.03 -5.64 6.63
C GLN A 72 1.25 -6.99 5.94
N PHE A 73 2.28 -7.09 5.10
CA PHE A 73 2.67 -8.33 4.42
C PHE A 73 4.20 -8.45 4.37
N THR A 74 4.69 -9.65 4.04
CA THR A 74 6.13 -9.91 3.90
C THR A 74 6.59 -9.55 2.48
N LEU A 75 7.73 -8.87 2.39
CA LEU A 75 8.46 -8.64 1.14
C LEU A 75 9.73 -9.49 1.15
N ASP A 76 10.05 -10.13 0.03
CA ASP A 76 11.27 -10.94 -0.08
C ASP A 76 12.53 -10.10 -0.33
N GLY A 77 12.36 -8.92 -0.92
CA GLY A 77 13.44 -8.00 -1.24
C GLY A 77 12.99 -6.85 -2.14
N VAL A 78 13.83 -5.84 -2.25
CA VAL A 78 13.65 -4.70 -3.14
C VAL A 78 14.91 -4.56 -4.00
N HIS A 79 14.70 -4.41 -5.31
CA HIS A 79 15.78 -4.33 -6.29
C HIS A 79 15.63 -3.08 -7.15
N VAL A 80 16.78 -2.48 -7.49
CA VAL A 80 16.89 -1.37 -8.43
C VAL A 80 17.41 -1.93 -9.74
N GLU A 81 16.65 -1.79 -10.81
CA GLU A 81 17.03 -2.26 -12.14
C GLU A 81 18.38 -1.66 -12.58
N GLY A 82 19.27 -2.50 -13.11
CA GLY A 82 20.64 -2.11 -13.48
C GLY A 82 21.57 -1.85 -12.28
N GLY A 83 21.10 -2.11 -11.07
CA GLY A 83 21.81 -1.91 -9.82
C GLY A 83 22.44 -3.16 -9.21
N ASN A 84 23.50 -2.99 -8.42
CA ASN A 84 24.15 -4.09 -7.70
C ASN A 84 23.66 -4.26 -6.24
N SER A 85 22.81 -3.36 -5.74
CA SER A 85 22.30 -3.42 -4.38
C SER A 85 21.00 -4.22 -4.29
N HIS A 86 20.90 -5.04 -3.25
CA HIS A 86 19.68 -5.73 -2.85
C HIS A 86 19.27 -5.25 -1.46
N PHE A 87 18.13 -4.57 -1.39
CA PHE A 87 17.55 -4.10 -0.13
C PHE A 87 16.58 -5.15 0.41
N CYS A 88 16.38 -5.20 1.73
CA CYS A 88 15.46 -6.18 2.32
C CYS A 88 15.84 -7.64 1.95
N SER A 89 17.13 -7.91 1.74
CA SER A 89 17.64 -9.25 1.37
C SER A 89 17.42 -10.23 2.52
N GLY A 90 16.64 -11.29 2.28
CA GLY A 90 16.25 -12.25 3.32
C GLY A 90 14.91 -11.92 3.99
N GLY A 91 14.22 -10.90 3.49
CA GLY A 91 12.86 -10.57 3.84
C GLY A 91 12.71 -9.42 4.82
N CYS A 92 11.61 -8.67 4.67
CA CYS A 92 11.19 -7.61 5.57
C CYS A 92 9.66 -7.50 5.54
N VAL A 93 9.11 -6.52 6.25
CA VAL A 93 7.67 -6.23 6.25
C VAL A 93 7.38 -4.94 5.51
N ALA A 94 6.23 -4.89 4.85
CA ALA A 94 5.67 -3.69 4.26
C ALA A 94 4.22 -3.51 4.67
N VAL A 95 3.75 -2.26 4.62
CA VAL A 95 2.36 -1.90 4.88
C VAL A 95 1.80 -1.23 3.64
N MET A 96 0.62 -1.68 3.20
CA MET A 96 -0.15 -0.97 2.19
C MET A 96 -0.98 0.11 2.88
N ASP A 97 -0.57 1.37 2.73
CA ASP A 97 -1.20 2.52 3.38
C ASP A 97 -1.65 3.56 2.35
N THR A 98 -2.94 3.57 2.04
CA THR A 98 -3.55 4.55 1.13
C THR A 98 -3.59 5.97 1.71
N GLY A 99 -3.25 6.16 2.99
CA GLY A 99 -3.14 7.48 3.63
C GLY A 99 -1.78 8.15 3.44
N THR A 100 -0.77 7.42 2.93
CA THR A 100 0.59 7.92 2.73
C THR A 100 0.89 8.06 1.23
N SER A 101 1.39 9.24 0.82
CA SER A 101 1.70 9.51 -0.59
C SER A 101 3.06 8.98 -1.05
N TYR A 102 4.02 8.83 -0.14
CA TYR A 102 5.39 8.44 -0.46
C TYR A 102 5.71 7.02 -0.01
N LEU A 103 6.56 6.32 -0.76
CA LEU A 103 7.21 5.13 -0.26
C LEU A 103 8.18 5.52 0.86
N THR A 104 8.08 4.84 1.99
CA THR A 104 8.95 5.06 3.14
C THR A 104 9.65 3.77 3.53
N GLY A 105 10.80 3.89 4.17
CA GLY A 105 11.61 2.75 4.60
C GLY A 105 12.67 3.16 5.61
N PRO A 106 13.46 2.21 6.13
CA PRO A 106 14.55 2.49 7.06
C PRO A 106 15.52 3.52 6.49
N SER A 107 15.88 4.54 7.29
CA SER A 107 16.67 5.68 6.79
C SER A 107 17.99 5.26 6.15
N GLU A 108 18.68 4.26 6.69
CA GLU A 108 19.93 3.74 6.12
C GLU A 108 19.75 3.15 4.72
N ASP A 109 18.65 2.42 4.49
CA ASP A 109 18.35 1.83 3.19
C ASP A 109 17.92 2.90 2.19
N ILE A 110 17.14 3.89 2.63
CA ILE A 110 16.74 5.03 1.79
C ILE A 110 17.96 5.87 1.40
N THR A 111 18.93 6.09 2.30
CA THR A 111 20.17 6.81 1.97
C THR A 111 21.00 6.06 0.91
N LYS A 112 21.14 4.73 1.06
CA LYS A 112 21.85 3.89 0.07
C LYS A 112 21.13 3.88 -1.27
N LEU A 113 19.80 3.76 -1.26
CA LEU A 113 18.95 3.82 -2.45
C LEU A 113 19.12 5.16 -3.17
N ASN A 114 19.02 6.28 -2.46
CA ASN A 114 19.20 7.62 -3.03
C ASN A 114 20.59 7.78 -3.66
N LYS A 115 21.65 7.32 -2.98
CA LYS A 115 23.01 7.35 -3.52
C LYS A 115 23.12 6.56 -4.82
N GLN A 116 22.49 5.40 -4.90
CA GLN A 116 22.51 4.55 -6.10
C GLN A 116 21.72 5.15 -7.26
N LEU A 117 20.62 5.85 -6.97
CA LEU A 117 19.83 6.56 -7.97
C LEU A 117 20.46 7.91 -8.39
N GLY A 118 21.57 8.32 -7.76
CA GLY A 118 22.18 9.63 -8.00
C GLY A 118 21.39 10.80 -7.42
N ALA A 119 20.44 10.53 -6.52
CA ALA A 119 19.69 11.55 -5.82
C ALA A 119 20.57 12.27 -4.78
N HIS A 120 20.35 13.56 -4.62
CA HIS A 120 20.98 14.37 -3.59
C HIS A 120 19.93 14.80 -2.56
N GLN A 121 20.36 14.89 -1.31
CA GLN A 121 19.51 15.40 -0.26
C GLN A 121 19.40 16.92 -0.42
N GLU A 122 18.21 17.41 -0.74
CA GLU A 122 17.90 18.82 -0.56
C GLU A 122 17.64 19.07 0.92
N LEU A 123 18.57 19.76 1.58
CA LEU A 123 18.28 20.40 2.86
C LEU A 123 17.41 21.60 2.52
N GLY A 124 16.10 21.50 2.78
CA GLY A 124 15.13 22.54 2.43
C GLY A 124 15.60 23.94 2.84
N GLN A 125 15.41 24.90 1.93
CA GLN A 125 15.44 26.32 2.26
C GLN A 125 14.19 26.71 3.06
#